data_AF-T1BQF0-F1
#
_entry.id   AF-T1BQF0-F1
#
_cell.length_a   1.000
_cell.length_b   1.000
_cell.length_c   1.000
_cell.angle_alpha   90.00
_cell.angle_beta   90.00
_cell.angle_gamma   90.00
#
_symmetry.space_group_name_H-M   'P 1'
#
loop_
_entity.id
_entity.type
_entity.pdbx_description
1 polymer ?
#
loop_
_entity_poly.entity_id
_entity_poly.type
_entity_poly.pdbx_seq_one_letter_code
_entity_poly.pdbx_strand_id
1 'polypeptide(L)'
;SYYGPFEAQAIFKEIPEGALQLRPMFFDLTFYCRGCDGMASSRTCPHDPGQRLLISGTDLRRLLSLGDEVPEHFSRPEVLDILREHYLGLAQESGPANSDRPPANPAQTPDQRRT
;
A
#
# COMPACT_ATOMS: atom_id res chain seq x y z
N SER A 1 -15.40 1.69 -7.03
CA SER A 1 -14.57 0.57 -6.54
C SER A 1 -14.94 -0.66 -7.34
N TYR A 2 -13.96 -1.47 -7.73
CA TYR A 2 -14.22 -2.71 -8.48
C TYR A 2 -14.61 -3.89 -7.56
N TYR A 3 -14.17 -3.85 -6.29
CA TYR A 3 -14.45 -4.89 -5.28
C TYR A 3 -14.71 -4.27 -3.91
N GLY A 4 -15.40 -5.01 -3.05
CA GLY A 4 -15.51 -4.77 -1.61
C GLY A 4 -14.23 -5.14 -0.84
N PRO A 5 -14.01 -4.59 0.37
CA PRO A 5 -12.74 -4.71 1.10
C PRO A 5 -12.36 -6.15 1.50
N PHE A 6 -13.34 -7.06 1.60
CA PHE A 6 -13.13 -8.44 2.02
C PHE A 6 -13.72 -9.48 1.06
N GLU A 7 -14.10 -9.09 -0.16
CA GLU A 7 -14.67 -10.02 -1.15
C GLU A 7 -13.66 -11.09 -1.57
N ALA A 8 -12.38 -10.72 -1.68
CA ALA A 8 -11.29 -11.67 -1.91
C ALA A 8 -11.10 -12.67 -0.77
N GLN A 9 -11.59 -12.38 0.44
CA GLN A 9 -11.63 -13.35 1.54
C GLN A 9 -12.89 -14.22 1.45
N ALA A 10 -14.03 -13.61 1.11
CA ALA A 10 -15.32 -14.30 1.00
C ALA A 10 -15.31 -15.43 -0.05
N ILE A 11 -14.59 -15.25 -1.16
CA ILE A 11 -14.50 -16.25 -2.23
C ILE A 11 -13.97 -17.61 -1.75
N PHE A 12 -13.17 -17.65 -0.68
CA PHE A 12 -12.69 -18.92 -0.11
C PHE A 12 -13.81 -19.79 0.47
N LYS A 13 -15.00 -19.22 0.72
CA LYS A 13 -16.19 -19.98 1.15
C LYS A 13 -16.82 -20.77 -0.01
N GLU A 14 -16.52 -20.40 -1.25
CA GLU A 14 -17.06 -21.04 -2.46
C GLU A 14 -16.11 -22.11 -3.02
N ILE A 15 -14.87 -22.16 -2.53
CA ILE A 15 -13.87 -23.13 -2.95
C ILE A 15 -14.15 -24.49 -2.27
N PRO A 16 -14.23 -25.60 -3.03
CA PRO A 16 -14.47 -26.92 -2.45
C PRO A 16 -13.43 -27.32 -1.40
N GLU A 17 -13.87 -28.07 -0.39
CA GLU A 17 -12.99 -28.59 0.66
C GLU A 17 -11.90 -29.50 0.05
N GLY A 18 -10.65 -29.33 0.49
CA GLY A 18 -9.51 -30.08 -0.02
C GLY A 18 -8.97 -29.62 -1.39
N ALA A 19 -9.60 -28.65 -2.05
CA ALA A 19 -9.10 -28.11 -3.33
C ALA A 19 -7.78 -27.34 -3.18
N LEU A 20 -7.47 -26.85 -1.98
CA LEU A 20 -6.24 -26.13 -1.66
C LEU A 20 -5.41 -26.88 -0.62
N GLN A 21 -4.12 -27.03 -0.89
CA GLN A 21 -3.15 -27.52 0.11
C GLN A 21 -2.86 -26.46 1.19
N LEU A 22 -3.01 -25.19 0.83
CA LEU A 22 -2.74 -24.05 1.70
C LEU A 22 -4.00 -23.65 2.47
N ARG A 23 -3.81 -23.26 3.73
CA ARG A 23 -4.86 -22.67 4.56
C ARG A 23 -4.76 -21.15 4.54
N PRO A 24 -5.81 -20.42 4.13
CA PRO A 24 -5.79 -18.96 4.16
C PRO A 24 -5.79 -18.45 5.61
N MET A 25 -5.08 -17.35 5.84
CA MET A 25 -5.16 -16.56 7.08
C MET A 25 -5.79 -15.21 6.73
N PHE A 26 -6.97 -14.94 7.27
CA PHE A 26 -7.70 -13.71 6.99
C PHE A 26 -7.26 -12.60 7.94
N PHE A 27 -6.82 -11.48 7.37
CA PHE A 27 -6.43 -10.28 8.11
C PHE A 27 -7.45 -9.17 7.86
N ASP A 28 -7.72 -8.40 8.91
CA ASP A 28 -8.48 -7.16 8.79
C ASP A 28 -7.56 -5.98 8.45
N LEU A 29 -8.16 -4.83 8.19
CA LEU A 29 -7.43 -3.57 8.01
C LEU A 29 -6.57 -3.29 9.24
N THR A 30 -5.26 -3.23 9.02
CA THR A 30 -4.27 -2.87 10.04
C THR A 30 -3.89 -1.40 9.95
N PHE A 31 -3.61 -0.80 11.10
CA PHE A 31 -3.20 0.59 11.25
C PHE A 31 -2.26 0.73 12.45
N TYR A 32 -1.45 1.79 12.47
CA TYR A 32 -0.77 2.18 13.69
C TYR A 32 -1.76 2.91 14.61
N CYS A 33 -1.85 2.50 15.87
CA CYS A 33 -2.70 3.14 16.87
C CYS A 33 -1.84 3.84 17.91
N ARG A 34 -2.01 5.16 18.06
CA ARG A 34 -1.28 5.97 19.05
C ARG A 34 -1.58 5.55 20.49
N GLY A 35 -2.82 5.17 20.78
CA GLY A 35 -3.22 4.68 22.10
C GLY A 35 -2.66 3.29 22.45
N CYS A 36 -2.43 2.44 21.45
CA CYS A 36 -1.78 1.14 21.65
C CYS A 36 -0.25 1.21 21.55
N ASP A 37 0.27 2.34 21.07
CA ASP A 37 1.67 2.51 20.65
C ASP A 37 2.17 1.37 19.76
N GLY A 38 1.40 1.03 18.73
CA GLY A 38 1.75 -0.09 17.86
C GLY A 38 0.77 -0.38 16.75
N MET A 39 1.14 -1.37 15.93
CA MET A 39 0.29 -1.91 14.88
C MET A 39 -0.89 -2.67 15.50
N ALA A 40 -2.09 -2.37 15.04
CA ALA A 40 -3.31 -3.01 15.47
C ALA A 40 -4.29 -3.17 14.31
N SER A 41 -5.38 -3.89 14.56
CA SER A 41 -6.53 -3.99 13.65
C SER A 41 -7.81 -3.57 14.36
N SER A 42 -8.91 -3.49 13.61
CA SER A 42 -10.25 -3.27 14.17
C SER A 42 -10.67 -4.31 15.21
N ARG A 43 -10.04 -5.50 15.22
CA ARG A 43 -10.34 -6.57 16.18
C ARG A 43 -9.48 -6.52 17.43
N THR A 44 -8.27 -5.98 17.34
CA THR A 44 -7.29 -6.01 18.44
C THR A 44 -7.18 -4.68 19.16
N CYS A 45 -7.72 -3.60 18.62
CA CYS A 45 -7.67 -2.27 19.21
C CYS A 45 -9.09 -1.74 19.50
N PRO A 46 -9.40 -1.37 20.76
CA PRO A 46 -10.69 -0.79 21.14
C PRO A 46 -10.77 0.73 20.89
N HIS A 47 -9.68 1.38 20.45
CA HIS A 47 -9.63 2.83 20.32
C HIS A 47 -10.34 3.37 19.08
N ASP A 48 -10.83 4.61 19.21
CA ASP A 48 -11.54 5.34 18.16
C ASP A 48 -10.68 5.61 16.92
N PRO A 49 -11.31 5.85 15.76
CA PRO A 49 -10.60 6.18 14.52
C PRO A 49 -9.61 7.34 14.61
N GLY A 50 -9.85 8.33 15.49
CA GLY A 50 -8.93 9.45 15.70
C GLY A 50 -7.56 9.07 16.27
N GLN A 51 -7.45 7.89 16.91
CA GLN A 51 -6.19 7.34 17.41
C GLN A 51 -5.42 6.56 16.34
N ARG A 52 -6.00 6.38 15.14
CA ARG A 52 -5.44 5.55 14.08
C ARG A 52 -4.69 6.43 13.09
N LEU A 53 -3.47 6.04 12.78
CA LEU A 53 -2.69 6.60 11.67
C LEU A 53 -2.91 5.72 10.45
N LEU A 54 -3.57 6.29 9.45
CA LEU A 54 -3.85 5.70 8.15
C LEU A 54 -3.48 6.73 7.08
N ILE A 55 -2.56 6.37 6.19
CA ILE A 55 -2.19 7.18 5.03
C ILE A 55 -2.42 6.33 3.79
N SER A 56 -3.14 6.86 2.81
CA SER A 56 -3.35 6.14 1.57
C SER A 56 -2.03 6.08 0.77
N GLY A 57 -1.86 5.05 -0.05
CA GLY A 57 -0.70 4.98 -0.94
C GLY A 57 -0.62 6.16 -1.92
N THR A 58 -1.77 6.73 -2.30
CA THR A 58 -1.83 7.94 -3.15
C THR A 58 -1.28 9.15 -2.42
N ASP A 59 -1.65 9.36 -1.16
CA ASP A 59 -1.16 10.46 -0.35
C ASP A 59 0.32 10.30 -0.03
N LEU A 60 0.77 9.07 0.29
CA LEU A 60 2.19 8.78 0.51
C LEU A 60 3.02 9.15 -0.71
N ARG A 61 2.62 8.71 -1.91
CA ARG A 61 3.34 9.05 -3.15
C ARG A 61 3.35 10.55 -3.41
N ARG A 62 2.23 11.23 -3.15
CA ARG A 62 2.16 12.70 -3.24
C ARG A 62 3.18 13.36 -2.32
N LEU A 63 3.21 13.00 -1.04
CA LEU A 63 4.16 13.56 -0.06
C LEU A 63 5.62 13.33 -0.52
N LEU A 64 5.96 12.10 -0.92
CA LEU A 64 7.30 11.76 -1.39
C LEU A 64 7.70 12.54 -2.65
N SER A 65 6.78 12.69 -3.61
CA SER A 65 7.03 13.46 -4.85
C SER A 65 7.19 14.97 -4.60
N LEU A 66 6.58 15.50 -3.55
CA LEU A 66 6.74 16.91 -3.14
C LEU A 66 7.96 17.14 -2.24
N GLY A 67 8.61 16.07 -1.77
CA GLY A 67 9.66 16.15 -0.76
C GLY A 67 9.14 16.50 0.64
N ASP A 68 7.83 16.34 0.87
CA ASP A 68 7.18 16.63 2.15
C ASP A 68 7.49 15.55 3.20
N GLU A 69 7.29 15.91 4.47
CA GLU A 69 7.43 14.97 5.58
C GLU A 69 6.29 13.93 5.61
N VAL A 70 6.68 12.68 5.87
CA VAL A 70 5.75 11.58 6.12
C VAL A 70 5.59 11.47 7.64
N PRO A 71 4.35 11.38 8.17
CA PRO A 71 4.11 11.23 9.60
C PRO A 71 4.95 10.12 10.25
N GLU A 72 5.44 10.42 11.45
CA GLU A 72 6.14 9.46 12.29
C GLU A 72 5.28 8.20 12.51
N HIS A 73 5.93 7.05 12.67
CA HIS A 73 5.32 5.72 12.82
C HIS A 73 4.55 5.18 11.61
N PHE A 74 4.46 5.91 10.49
CA PHE A 74 3.93 5.36 9.24
C PHE A 74 4.87 4.31 8.63
N SER A 75 6.16 4.62 8.61
CA SER A 75 7.20 3.72 8.10
C SER A 75 8.48 3.90 8.91
N ARG A 76 9.42 2.98 8.72
CA ARG A 76 10.76 3.08 9.29
C ARG A 76 11.55 4.21 8.61
N PRO A 77 12.33 5.03 9.34
CA PRO A 77 13.09 6.13 8.74
C PRO A 77 13.98 5.69 7.59
N GLU A 78 14.67 4.56 7.76
CA GLU A 78 15.62 4.03 6.78
C GLU A 78 14.94 3.64 5.46
N VAL A 79 13.67 3.23 5.53
CA VAL A 79 12.85 2.94 4.34
C VAL A 79 12.39 4.23 3.67
N LEU A 80 12.00 5.25 4.46
CA LEU A 80 11.58 6.54 3.92
C LEU A 80 12.72 7.26 3.20
N ASP A 81 13.95 7.16 3.68
CA ASP A 81 15.10 7.79 3.03
C ASP A 81 15.35 7.22 1.63
N ILE A 82 15.31 5.89 1.49
CA ILE A 82 15.42 5.21 0.18
C ILE A 82 14.29 5.64 -0.75
N LEU A 83 13.06 5.71 -0.24
CA LEU A 83 11.91 6.12 -1.04
C LEU A 83 12.03 7.59 -1.47
N ARG A 84 12.41 8.50 -0.57
CA ARG A 84 12.61 9.92 -0.90
C ARG A 84 13.68 10.10 -1.98
N GLU A 85 14.83 9.43 -1.83
CA GLU A 85 15.89 9.47 -2.83
C GLU A 85 15.36 9.07 -4.22
N HIS A 86 14.61 7.96 -4.29
CA HIS A 86 13.99 7.51 -5.53
C HIS A 86 13.01 8.53 -6.13
N TYR A 87 12.06 9.04 -5.34
CA TYR A 87 11.02 9.94 -5.86
C TYR A 87 11.57 11.33 -6.25
N LEU A 88 12.59 11.83 -5.54
CA LEU A 88 13.29 13.07 -5.91
C LEU A 88 14.18 12.88 -7.15
N GLY A 89 14.77 11.69 -7.33
CA GLY A 89 15.51 11.33 -8.54
C GLY A 89 14.61 11.28 -9.78
N LEU A 90 13.41 10.72 -9.67
CA LEU A 90 12.42 10.70 -10.77
C LEU A 90 12.06 12.12 -11.26
N ALA A 91 11.96 13.10 -10.35
CA ALA A 91 11.67 14.49 -10.71
C ALA A 91 12.81 15.12 -11.54
N GLN A 92 14.06 14.73 -11.27
CA GLN A 92 15.26 15.21 -11.97
C GLN A 92 15.40 14.56 -13.35
N GLU A 93 15.04 13.29 -13.49
CA GLU A 93 15.09 12.55 -14.76
C GLU A 93 13.95 12.90 -15.73
N SER A 94 12.87 13.52 -15.25
CA SER A 94 11.76 14.01 -16.09
C SER A 94 12.05 15.34 -16.82
N GLY A 95 13.29 15.83 -16.82
CA GLY A 95 13.83 16.75 -17.86
C GLY A 95 13.88 16.08 -19.25
N PRO A 96 14.15 16.82 -20.35
CA PRO A 96 13.83 16.34 -21.71
C PRO A 96 14.46 14.98 -22.00
N ALA A 97 13.57 14.00 -22.24
CA ALA A 97 13.79 12.58 -22.49
C ALA A 97 15.24 12.15 -22.78
N ASN A 98 15.87 11.47 -21.81
CA ASN A 98 17.06 10.67 -22.06
C ASN A 98 16.65 9.31 -22.65
N SER A 99 17.15 9.00 -23.85
CA SER A 99 16.81 7.82 -24.66
C SER A 99 17.29 6.48 -24.08
N ASP A 100 18.10 6.51 -23.02
CA ASP A 100 18.67 5.31 -22.39
C ASP A 100 17.84 4.76 -21.22
N ARG A 101 16.60 5.24 -21.02
CA ARG A 101 15.73 4.70 -19.97
C ARG A 101 15.29 3.28 -20.32
N PRO A 102 15.67 2.24 -19.54
CA PRO A 102 15.05 0.93 -19.69
C PRO A 102 13.54 1.06 -19.42
N PRO A 103 12.68 0.40 -20.20
CA PRO A 103 11.25 0.60 -20.11
C PRO A 103 10.77 0.33 -18.69
N ALA A 104 9.82 1.16 -18.23
CA ALA A 104 9.06 0.86 -17.03
C ALA A 104 8.59 -0.60 -17.10
N ASN A 105 8.72 -1.33 -15.98
CA ASN A 105 8.35 -2.74 -15.91
C ASN A 105 6.94 -2.93 -16.52
N PRO A 106 6.79 -3.71 -17.62
CA PRO A 106 5.53 -3.82 -18.37
C PRO A 106 4.39 -4.49 -17.58
N ALA A 107 4.66 -4.98 -16.36
CA ALA A 107 3.64 -5.54 -15.46
C ALA A 107 2.65 -4.50 -14.90
N GLN A 108 2.77 -3.22 -15.24
CA GLN A 108 1.78 -2.18 -14.94
C GLN A 108 1.15 -1.60 -16.21
N THR A 109 0.61 -2.48 -17.06
CA THR A 109 -0.38 -2.07 -18.06
C THR A 109 -1.75 -2.44 -17.51
N PRO A 110 -2.71 -1.52 -17.32
CA PRO A 110 -4.08 -1.92 -17.08
C PRO A 110 -4.55 -2.59 -18.37
N ASP A 111 -4.81 -3.89 -18.30
CA ASP A 111 -5.38 -4.67 -19.39
C ASP A 111 -6.76 -4.09 -19.74
N GLN A 112 -6.78 -3.17 -20.71
CA GLN A 112 -7.98 -2.57 -21.28
C GLN A 112 -8.60 -3.45 -22.38
N ARG A 113 -8.64 -4.77 -22.21
CA ARG A 113 -9.46 -5.66 -23.05
C ARG A 113 -10.17 -6.74 -22.25
N ARG A 114 -11.33 -6.36 -21.70
CA ARG A 114 -12.47 -7.29 -21.56
C ARG A 114 -13.80 -6.55 -21.67
N THR A 115 -14.20 -6.30 -22.90
CA THR A 115 -15.58 -6.39 -23.38
C THR A 115 -15.55 -7.30 -24.60
#